data_AF-A0A8S1AZ01-F1
#
_entry.id   AF-A0A8S1AZ01-F1
#
_cell.length_a   1.000
_cell.length_b   1.000
_cell.length_c   1.000
_cell.angle_alpha   90.00
_cell.angle_beta   90.00
_cell.angle_gamma   90.00
#
_symmetry.space_group_name_H-M   'P 1'
#
loop_
_entity.id
_entity.type
_entity.pdbx_description
1 polymer ?
#
loop_
_entity_poly.entity_id
_entity_poly.type
_entity_poly.pdbx_seq_one_letter_code
_entity_poly.pdbx_strand_id
1 'polypeptide(L)'
;MSTLQFRTLLGRNLIGTFTSRRKRVSNLPSFVCKRPKVDSPQKAKYGLPDDLRLSDVGSHLPGPLDSYRRCRACSSNANSKKSKIQCIRCEVALCIVPCFANFHKP
;
A
#
# COMPACT_ATOMS: atom_id res chain seq x y z
N MET A 1 0.91 23.63 8.81
CA MET A 1 1.23 23.27 7.41
C MET A 1 2.47 24.04 7.00
N SER A 2 3.54 23.36 6.57
CA SER A 2 4.75 24.06 6.12
C SER A 2 4.51 24.70 4.75
N THR A 3 5.22 25.78 4.45
CA THR A 3 5.14 26.48 3.15
C THR A 3 5.49 25.55 1.98
N LEU A 4 6.40 24.61 2.21
CA LEU A 4 6.79 23.57 1.25
C LEU A 4 5.62 22.62 0.96
N GLN A 5 4.94 22.11 1.99
CA GLN A 5 3.78 21.23 1.82
C GLN A 5 2.68 21.92 1.00
N PHE A 6 2.37 23.17 1.34
CA PHE A 6 1.37 23.95 0.60
C PHE A 6 1.72 24.10 -0.89
N ARG A 7 2.96 24.50 -1.20
CA ARG A 7 3.43 24.64 -2.60
C ARG A 7 3.39 23.31 -3.35
N THR A 8 3.76 22.20 -2.71
CA THR A 8 3.70 20.88 -3.34
C THR A 8 2.28 20.41 -3.64
N LEU A 9 1.33 20.64 -2.72
CA LEU A 9 -0.08 20.31 -2.92
C LEU A 9 -0.69 21.15 -4.03
N LEU A 10 -0.45 22.46 -4.01
CA LEU A 10 -0.94 23.39 -5.03
C LEU A 10 -0.41 23.00 -6.42
N GLY A 11 0.88 22.70 -6.53
CA GLY A 11 1.48 22.22 -7.80
C GLY A 11 0.87 20.91 -8.30
N ARG A 12 0.63 19.93 -7.43
CA ARG A 12 -0.03 18.66 -7.81
C ARG A 12 -1.43 18.89 -8.36
N ASN A 13 -2.21 19.78 -7.73
CA ASN A 13 -3.58 20.08 -8.14
C ASN A 13 -3.63 20.86 -9.46
N LEU A 14 -2.73 21.84 -9.66
CA LEU A 14 -2.68 22.61 -10.91
C LEU A 14 -2.19 21.79 -12.10
N ILE A 15 -1.20 20.91 -11.89
CA ILE A 15 -0.64 20.09 -12.98
C ILE A 15 -1.56 18.90 -13.29
N GLY A 16 -2.18 18.28 -12.27
CA GLY A 16 -3.12 17.18 -12.45
C GLY A 16 -2.60 16.08 -13.38
N THR A 17 -3.23 15.93 -14.55
CA THR A 17 -2.85 14.98 -15.61
C THR A 17 -1.94 15.57 -16.70
N PHE A 18 -1.80 16.90 -16.77
CA PHE A 18 -1.06 17.61 -17.80
C PHE A 18 0.43 17.26 -17.79
N THR A 19 0.98 17.04 -18.98
CA THR A 19 2.40 16.77 -19.20
C THR A 19 2.74 17.17 -20.63
N SER A 20 3.82 17.93 -20.81
CA SER A 20 4.34 18.27 -22.14
C SER A 20 4.94 17.04 -22.87
N ARG A 21 5.23 15.95 -22.15
CA ARG A 21 5.75 14.70 -22.74
C ARG A 21 4.62 13.69 -22.99
N ARG A 22 4.66 13.03 -24.16
CA ARG A 22 3.73 11.95 -24.54
C ARG A 22 3.83 10.78 -23.56
N LYS A 23 2.78 10.56 -22.77
CA LYS A 23 2.66 9.39 -21.88
C LYS A 23 2.23 8.17 -22.68
N ARG A 24 2.75 7.00 -22.31
CA ARG A 24 2.25 5.69 -22.82
C ARG A 24 0.87 5.32 -22.27
N VAL A 25 0.39 6.02 -21.23
CA VAL A 25 -0.89 5.77 -20.56
C VAL A 25 -1.61 7.11 -20.39
N SER A 26 -2.71 7.30 -21.10
CA SER A 26 -3.41 8.58 -21.24
C SER A 26 -4.08 9.09 -19.95
N ASN A 27 -4.36 8.20 -19.00
CA ASN A 27 -5.22 8.51 -17.84
C ASN A 27 -4.50 8.53 -16.48
N LEU A 28 -3.16 8.49 -16.45
CA LEU A 28 -2.42 8.51 -15.19
C LEU A 28 -2.02 9.95 -14.80
N PRO A 29 -2.13 10.35 -13.52
CA PRO A 29 -1.67 11.66 -13.06
C PRO A 29 -0.18 11.87 -13.34
N SER A 30 0.24 13.12 -13.54
CA SER A 30 1.63 13.53 -13.83
C SER A 30 2.64 13.06 -12.77
N PHE A 31 2.22 12.99 -11.51
CA PHE A 31 3.04 12.55 -10.38
C PHE A 31 3.16 11.02 -10.27
N VAL A 32 2.41 10.25 -11.07
CA VAL A 32 2.51 8.78 -11.07
C VAL A 32 3.52 8.35 -12.13
N CYS A 33 4.80 8.34 -11.75
CA CYS A 33 5.88 7.85 -12.61
C CYS A 33 6.16 6.37 -12.34
N LYS A 34 6.27 5.56 -13.40
CA LYS A 34 6.95 4.26 -13.31
C LYS A 34 8.44 4.56 -13.08
N ARG A 35 8.97 4.21 -11.91
CA ARG A 35 10.42 4.28 -11.67
C ARG A 35 11.12 3.22 -12.53
N PRO A 36 12.36 3.45 -13.00
CA PRO A 36 13.18 2.37 -13.54
C PRO A 36 13.29 1.26 -12.49
N LYS A 37 13.31 0.00 -12.95
CA LYS A 37 13.53 -1.17 -12.06
C LYS A 37 14.81 -0.91 -11.28
N VAL A 38 14.69 -0.65 -9.99
CA VAL A 38 15.80 -0.77 -9.04
C VAL A 38 15.85 -2.24 -8.66
N ASP A 39 17.04 -2.83 -8.58
CA ASP A 39 17.32 -4.28 -8.46
C ASP A 39 16.74 -4.97 -7.20
N SER A 40 15.93 -4.27 -6.41
CA SER A 40 15.24 -4.83 -5.26
C SER A 40 13.79 -5.26 -5.62
N PRO A 41 13.39 -6.52 -5.34
CA PRO A 41 12.07 -7.05 -5.73
C PRO A 41 10.88 -6.45 -4.97
N GLN A 42 11.10 -5.55 -4.01
CA GLN A 42 10.05 -5.04 -3.11
C GLN A 42 9.74 -3.53 -3.26
N LYS A 43 10.51 -2.75 -4.03
CA LYS A 43 10.32 -1.28 -4.05
C LYS A 43 9.59 -0.79 -5.30
N ALA A 44 8.26 -0.71 -5.13
CA ALA A 44 7.31 0.21 -5.78
C ALA A 44 7.36 0.34 -7.33
N LYS A 45 6.39 -0.32 -7.99
CA LYS A 45 6.08 -0.15 -9.42
C LYS A 45 5.63 1.28 -9.80
N TYR A 46 5.29 2.12 -8.82
CA TYR A 46 4.83 3.51 -9.01
C TYR A 46 5.37 4.41 -7.90
N GLY A 47 6.01 5.53 -8.28
CA GLY A 47 6.48 6.55 -7.36
C GLY A 47 5.34 7.44 -6.86
N LEU A 48 4.38 6.86 -6.13
CA LEU A 48 3.31 7.63 -5.49
C LEU A 48 3.87 8.40 -4.28
N PRO A 49 3.50 9.67 -4.07
CA PRO A 49 3.85 10.41 -2.84
C PRO A 49 3.34 9.69 -1.59
N ASP A 50 4.08 9.78 -0.48
CA ASP A 50 3.72 9.10 0.77
C ASP A 50 2.33 9.52 1.30
N ASP A 51 1.95 10.78 1.10
CA ASP A 51 0.61 11.29 1.46
C ASP A 51 -0.52 10.47 0.81
N LEU A 52 -0.34 10.06 -0.45
CA LEU A 52 -1.29 9.21 -1.18
C LEU A 52 -1.10 7.72 -0.88
N ARG A 53 0.11 7.29 -0.56
CA ARG A 53 0.39 5.89 -0.22
C ARG A 53 -0.23 5.52 1.13
N LEU A 54 -0.35 6.49 2.04
CA LEU A 54 -0.82 6.30 3.40
C LEU A 54 -2.28 6.75 3.59
N SER A 55 -2.90 7.39 2.59
CA SER A 55 -4.26 7.93 2.70
C SER A 55 -5.36 6.87 2.76
N ASP A 56 -5.09 5.64 2.31
CA ASP A 56 -6.09 4.57 2.20
C ASP A 56 -5.68 3.30 2.96
N VAL A 57 -4.91 3.47 4.04
CA VAL A 57 -4.67 2.36 4.96
C VAL A 57 -5.71 2.46 6.05
N GLY A 58 -6.74 1.60 5.95
CA GLY A 58 -7.80 1.53 6.95
C GLY A 58 -7.27 1.31 8.38
N SER A 59 -8.17 1.18 9.36
CA SER A 59 -7.81 0.93 10.77
C SER A 59 -6.83 -0.23 10.96
N HIS A 60 -6.83 -1.21 10.06
CA HIS A 60 -6.08 -2.44 10.20
C HIS A 60 -4.83 -2.44 9.31
N LEU A 61 -3.66 -2.42 9.97
CA LEU A 61 -2.34 -2.43 9.35
C LEU A 61 -1.63 -3.77 9.62
N PRO A 62 -0.94 -4.36 8.62
CA PRO A 62 -0.10 -5.52 8.85
C PRO A 62 1.22 -5.12 9.53
N GLY A 63 1.52 -5.72 10.67
CA GLY A 63 2.79 -5.64 11.39
C GLY A 63 3.54 -6.97 11.35
N PRO A 64 4.88 -6.95 11.43
CA PRO A 64 5.69 -8.17 11.49
C PRO A 64 5.52 -8.90 12.83
N LEU A 65 5.80 -10.20 12.82
CA LEU A 65 5.90 -11.08 13.98
C LEU A 65 7.27 -11.74 14.01
N ASP A 66 7.85 -11.90 15.20
CA ASP A 66 9.14 -12.60 15.37
C ASP A 66 9.07 -14.09 15.06
N SER A 67 7.90 -14.70 15.30
CA SER A 67 7.67 -16.13 15.08
C SER A 67 6.47 -16.37 14.16
N TYR A 68 6.47 -17.52 13.48
CA TYR A 68 5.34 -17.94 12.66
C TYR A 68 4.14 -18.33 13.54
N ARG A 69 3.01 -17.63 13.35
CA ARG A 69 1.74 -17.98 14.00
C ARG A 69 0.75 -18.55 12.97
N ARG A 70 -0.21 -19.36 13.42
CA ARG A 70 -1.26 -19.87 12.52
C ARG A 70 -2.21 -18.73 12.15
N CYS A 71 -2.56 -18.65 10.88
CA CYS A 71 -3.54 -17.67 10.41
C CYS A 71 -4.93 -18.03 10.96
N ARG A 72 -5.58 -17.09 11.66
CA ARG A 72 -6.89 -17.29 12.29
C ARG A 72 -7.99 -17.66 11.29
N ALA A 73 -7.97 -17.03 10.11
CA ALA A 73 -8.92 -17.33 9.04
C ALA A 73 -8.62 -18.66 8.32
N CYS A 74 -7.37 -19.13 8.37
CA CYS A 74 -7.02 -20.42 7.80
C CYS A 74 -7.19 -21.58 8.79
N SER A 75 -7.18 -21.33 10.10
CA SER A 75 -7.39 -22.38 11.09
C SER A 75 -8.81 -22.96 11.08
N SER A 76 -9.79 -22.20 10.60
CA SER A 76 -11.16 -22.69 10.38
C SER A 76 -11.30 -23.51 9.10
N ASN A 77 -10.29 -23.51 8.23
CA ASN A 77 -10.26 -24.27 6.99
C ASN A 77 -9.31 -25.48 7.14
N ALA A 78 -9.46 -26.48 6.27
CA ALA A 78 -8.60 -27.68 6.29
C ALA A 78 -7.10 -27.36 6.11
N ASN A 79 -6.77 -26.21 5.51
CA ASN A 79 -5.39 -25.81 5.21
C ASN A 79 -4.86 -24.79 6.23
N SER A 80 -4.24 -25.29 7.30
CA SER A 80 -3.66 -24.44 8.36
C SER A 80 -2.36 -23.74 7.92
N LYS A 81 -2.50 -22.61 7.23
CA LYS A 81 -1.35 -21.75 6.84
C LYS A 81 -0.80 -20.97 8.03
N LYS A 82 0.53 -20.80 8.06
CA LYS A 82 1.24 -19.94 9.03
C LYS A 82 1.57 -18.58 8.40
N SER A 83 1.54 -17.51 9.19
CA SER A 83 1.92 -16.16 8.80
C SER A 83 2.98 -15.58 9.75
N LYS A 84 3.83 -14.72 9.19
CA LYS A 84 4.83 -13.90 9.90
C LYS A 84 4.36 -12.44 10.07
N ILE A 85 3.07 -12.24 9.87
CA ILE A 85 2.42 -10.93 9.95
C ILE A 85 1.14 -11.04 10.76
N GLN A 86 0.83 -9.98 11.49
CA GLN A 86 -0.39 -9.81 12.27
C GLN A 86 -1.02 -8.45 12.02
N CYS A 87 -2.32 -8.31 12.28
CA CYS A 87 -2.93 -7.00 12.35
C CYS A 87 -2.45 -6.28 13.62
N ILE A 88 -1.92 -5.06 13.50
CA ILE A 88 -1.43 -4.28 14.64
C ILE A 88 -2.56 -3.93 15.62
N ARG A 89 -3.78 -3.70 15.12
CA ARG A 89 -4.93 -3.36 15.98
C ARG A 89 -5.64 -4.55 16.60
N CYS A 90 -5.75 -5.67 15.87
CA CYS A 90 -6.48 -6.84 16.33
C CYS A 90 -5.58 -7.90 16.99
N GLU A 91 -4.26 -7.77 16.83
CA GLU A 91 -3.26 -8.76 17.27
C GLU A 91 -3.51 -10.18 16.73
N VAL A 92 -4.25 -10.28 15.62
CA VAL A 92 -4.56 -11.54 14.95
C VAL A 92 -3.56 -11.79 13.83
N ALA A 93 -2.91 -12.96 13.88
CA ALA A 93 -2.07 -13.45 12.79
C ALA A 93 -2.94 -13.84 11.59
N LEU A 94 -2.68 -13.25 10.41
CA LEU A 94 -3.42 -13.46 9.18
C LEU A 94 -2.48 -13.57 7.98
N CYS A 95 -2.85 -14.36 6.96
CA CYS A 95 -2.14 -14.34 5.67
C CYS A 95 -2.37 -13.00 4.95
N ILE A 96 -1.34 -12.49 4.25
CA ILE A 96 -1.39 -11.19 3.54
C ILE A 96 -2.57 -11.12 2.57
N VAL A 97 -2.76 -12.14 1.73
CA VAL A 97 -3.91 -12.27 0.81
C VAL A 97 -4.38 -13.73 0.82
N PRO A 98 -5.70 -14.03 0.83
CA PRO A 98 -6.84 -13.10 0.91
C PRO A 98 -7.33 -12.83 2.35
N CYS A 99 -6.73 -13.48 3.35
CA CYS A 99 -7.24 -13.51 4.71
C CYS A 99 -7.27 -12.12 5.38
N PHE A 100 -6.23 -11.31 5.21
CA PHE A 100 -6.17 -9.99 5.84
C PHE A 100 -7.29 -9.07 5.33
N ALA A 101 -7.55 -9.06 4.02
CA ALA A 101 -8.63 -8.26 3.45
C ALA A 101 -10.00 -8.79 3.89
N ASN A 102 -10.25 -10.10 3.80
CA ASN A 102 -11.55 -10.67 4.15
C ASN A 102 -11.91 -10.53 5.63
N PHE A 103 -10.92 -10.57 6.53
CA PHE A 103 -11.14 -10.44 7.97
C PHE A 103 -11.48 -9.00 8.39
N HIS A 104 -11.05 -8.01 7.61
CA HIS A 104 -11.26 -6.58 7.90
C HIS A 104 -12.18 -5.90 6.88
N LYS A 105 -12.95 -6.67 6.11
CA LYS A 105 -14.09 -6.11 5.38
C LYS A 105 -15.13 -5.66 6.42
N PRO A 106 -15.72 -4.47 6.27
CA PRO A 106 -16.87 -4.07 7.08
C PRO A 106 -18.06 -5.00 6.86
#